data_AF-R9KJA9-F1
#
_entry.id   AF-R9KJA9-F1
#
_cell.length_a   1.000
_cell.length_b   1.000
_cell.length_c   1.000
_cell.angle_alpha   90.00
_cell.angle_beta   90.00
_cell.angle_gamma   90.00
#
_symmetry.space_group_name_H-M   'P 1'
#
loop_
_entity.id
_entity.type
_entity.pdbx_description
1 polymer ?
#
loop_
_entity_poly.entity_id
_entity_poly.type
_entity_poly.pdbx_seq_one_letter_code
_entity_poly.pdbx_strand_id
1 'polypeptide(L)' 'MQEWKPQMPYMEQFPAAMAYVPWQRNCNMYENLDEAYKTGTIFPELNKPFTGRRVQ' A
#
# COMPACT_ATOMS: atom_id res chain seq x y z
N MET A 1 40.75 -3.10 -0.26
CA MET A 1 39.35 -2.71 -0.53
C MET A 1 38.47 -3.82 0.00
N GLN A 2 37.61 -3.53 0.98
CA GLN A 2 36.73 -4.55 1.57
C GLN A 2 35.63 -4.89 0.55
N GLU A 3 35.56 -6.14 0.09
CA GLU A 3 34.46 -6.61 -0.75
C GLU A 3 33.14 -6.54 0.02
N TRP A 4 32.13 -5.91 -0.59
CA TRP A 4 30.79 -5.84 -0.03
C TRP A 4 30.09 -7.19 -0.27
N LYS A 5 29.88 -7.96 0.80
CA LYS A 5 29.07 -9.19 0.73
C LYS A 5 27.65 -8.87 1.21
N PRO A 6 26.62 -8.93 0.35
CA PRO A 6 25.26 -8.71 0.79
C PRO A 6 24.89 -9.80 1.82
N GLN A 7 24.71 -9.41 3.07
CA GLN A 7 24.22 -10.28 4.14
C GLN A 7 22.71 -10.41 4.04
N MET A 8 22.23 -11.13 3.02
CA MET A 8 20.82 -11.54 2.97
C MET A 8 20.72 -13.01 2.58
N PRO A 9 21.17 -13.96 3.43
CA PRO A 9 21.11 -15.39 3.14
C PRO A 9 19.68 -15.98 3.13
N TYR A 10 18.65 -15.15 3.24
CA TYR A 10 17.31 -15.62 3.63
C TYR A 10 16.18 -15.21 2.65
N MET A 11 16.45 -14.42 1.60
CA MET A 11 15.39 -14.01 0.66
C MET A 11 14.73 -15.20 -0.08
N GLU A 12 15.45 -16.30 -0.29
CA GLU A 12 14.94 -17.50 -0.97
C GLU A 12 14.11 -18.42 -0.05
N GLN A 13 14.24 -18.28 1.27
CA GLN A 13 13.52 -19.13 2.25
C GLN A 13 12.12 -18.60 2.56
N PHE A 14 11.85 -17.33 2.28
CA PHE A 14 10.50 -16.80 2.35
C PHE A 14 9.86 -16.83 0.96
N PRO A 15 8.61 -17.29 0.82
CA PRO A 15 7.88 -17.08 -0.42
C PRO A 15 7.86 -15.58 -0.70
N ALA A 16 8.12 -15.19 -1.95
CA ALA A 16 7.91 -13.81 -2.40
C ALA A 16 6.55 -13.37 -1.86
N ALA A 17 6.52 -12.25 -1.11
CA ALA A 17 5.28 -11.79 -0.52
C ALA A 17 4.25 -11.68 -1.64
N MET A 18 3.25 -12.57 -1.61
CA MET A 18 2.15 -12.58 -2.57
C MET A 18 1.25 -11.40 -2.21
N ALA A 19 1.75 -10.19 -2.44
CA ALA A 19 0.93 -8.99 -2.38
C ALA A 19 0.00 -9.08 -3.58
N TYR A 20 -1.20 -9.61 -3.35
CA TYR A 20 -2.27 -9.52 -4.31
C TYR A 20 -2.56 -8.05 -4.53
N VAL A 21 -2.19 -7.53 -5.70
CA VAL A 21 -2.60 -6.19 -6.13
C VAL A 21 -3.95 -6.36 -6.81
N PRO A 22 -5.06 -5.93 -6.18
CA PRO A 22 -6.36 -6.02 -6.80
C PRO A 22 -6.38 -5.19 -8.09
N TRP A 23 -6.87 -5.77 -9.18
CA TRP A 23 -7.15 -5.03 -10.40
C TRP A 23 -8.32 -4.07 -10.17
N GLN A 24 -8.04 -2.77 -10.12
CA GLN A 24 -9.06 -1.74 -9.94
C GLN A 24 -9.70 -1.36 -11.28
N ARG A 25 -11.03 -1.25 -11.28
CA ARG A 25 -11.81 -0.71 -12.41
C ARG A 25 -12.35 0.65 -12.00
N ASN A 26 -12.50 1.56 -12.95
CA ASN A 26 -13.06 2.91 -12.76
C ASN A 26 -12.24 3.81 -11.82
N CYS A 27 -10.96 4.03 -12.17
CA CYS A 27 -10.00 4.85 -11.43
C CYS A 27 -10.26 6.36 -11.57
N ASN A 28 -11.44 6.81 -11.15
CA ASN A 28 -11.73 8.25 -11.10
C ASN A 28 -10.90 8.88 -9.99
N MET A 29 -10.20 9.96 -10.30
CA MET A 29 -9.41 10.67 -9.32
C MET A 29 -10.23 11.81 -8.73
N TYR A 30 -9.85 12.27 -7.53
CA TYR A 30 -10.32 13.55 -7.03
C TYR A 30 -9.96 14.67 -8.02
N GLU A 31 -10.92 15.53 -8.33
CA GLU A 31 -10.68 16.77 -9.10
C GLU A 31 -9.79 17.74 -8.31
N ASN A 32 -9.94 17.76 -6.97
CA ASN A 32 -9.13 18.57 -6.07
C ASN A 32 -8.06 17.72 -5.37
N LEU A 33 -6.79 17.94 -5.72
CA LEU A 33 -5.66 17.22 -5.15
C LEU A 33 -5.41 17.52 -3.67
N ASP A 34 -5.81 18.69 -3.16
CA ASP A 34 -5.68 19.01 -1.73
C ASP A 34 -6.62 18.13 -0.89
N GLU A 35 -7.77 17.75 -1.43
CA GLU A 35 -8.71 16.82 -0.79
C GLU A 35 -8.15 15.41 -0.75
N ALA A 36 -7.57 14.94 -1.86
CA ALA A 36 -6.87 13.66 -1.93
C ALA A 36 -5.72 13.59 -0.92
N TYR A 37 -4.94 14.67 -0.80
CA TYR A 37 -3.84 14.75 0.15
C TYR A 37 -4.33 14.65 1.61
N LYS A 38 -5.41 15.37 1.96
CA LYS A 38 -5.99 15.35 3.31
C LYS A 38 -6.59 13.99 3.68
N THR A 39 -7.20 13.30 2.72
CA THR A 39 -7.87 12.00 2.95
C THR A 39 -6.91 10.81 2.89
N GLY A 40 -5.73 10.98 2.27
CA GLY A 40 -4.73 9.92 2.16
C GLY A 40 -4.96 8.95 0.98
N THR A 41 -5.82 9.32 0.03
CA THR A 41 -6.08 8.55 -1.19
C THR A 41 -6.42 9.47 -2.36
N ILE A 42 -5.90 9.18 -3.56
CA ILE A 42 -6.27 9.90 -4.80
C ILE A 42 -7.61 9.42 -5.38
N PHE A 43 -8.11 8.29 -4.90
CA PHE A 43 -9.30 7.60 -5.39
C PHE A 43 -10.44 7.81 -4.38
N PRO A 44 -11.50 8.57 -4.73
CA PRO A 44 -12.63 8.84 -3.84
C PRO A 44 -13.32 7.57 -3.34
N GLU A 45 -13.37 6.52 -4.18
CA GLU A 45 -13.97 5.24 -3.83
C GLU A 45 -13.25 4.50 -2.69
N LEU A 46 -11.97 4.81 -2.46
CA LEU A 46 -11.15 4.25 -1.38
C LEU A 46 -11.24 5.04 -0.08
N ASN A 47 -11.82 6.24 -0.08
CA ASN A 47 -12.07 7.02 1.14
C ASN A 47 -13.26 6.42 1.92
N LYS A 48 -13.00 5.33 2.63
CA LYS A 48 -14.00 4.62 3.45
C LYS A 48 -13.97 5.15 4.89
N PRO A 49 -15.14 5.30 5.55
CA PRO A 49 -15.17 5.64 6.96
C PRO A 49 -14.45 4.54 7.76
N PHE A 50 -13.41 4.92 8.51
CA PHE A 50 -12.74 3.97 9.39
C PHE A 50 -13.61 3.69 10.62
N THR A 51 -14.33 2.57 10.57
CA THR A 51 -15.02 2.00 11.73
C THR A 51 -14.12 0.96 12.38
N GLY A 52 -12.94 1.38 12.85
CA GLY A 52 -12.07 0.51 13.64
C GLY A 52 -12.91 -0.19 14.71
N ARG A 53 -12.92 -1.52 14.74
CA ARG A 53 -13.63 -2.25 15.79
C ARG A 53 -13.03 -1.78 17.11
N ARG A 54 -13.82 -1.10 17.93
CA ARG A 54 -13.47 -0.91 19.33
C ARG A 54 -13.36 -2.32 19.91
N VAL A 55 -12.19 -2.70 20.41
CA VAL A 55 -12.10 -3.81 21.36
C VAL A 55 -13.03 -3.44 22.52
N GLN A 56 -14.17 -4.13 22.62
CA GLN A 56 -15.04 -4.11 23.79
C GLN A 56 -14.57 -5.18 24.76
#